data_AF-A0A9E1U582-F1
#
_entry.id   AF-A0A9E1U582-F1
#
_cell.length_a   1.000
_cell.length_b   1.000
_cell.length_c   1.000
_cell.angle_alpha   90.00
_cell.angle_beta   90.00
_cell.angle_gamma   90.00
#
_symmetry.space_group_name_H-M   'P 1'
#
loop_
_entity.id
_entity.type
_entity.pdbx_description
1 polymer ?
#
loop_
_entity_poly.entity_id
_entity_poly.type
_entity_poly.pdbx_seq_one_letter_code
_entity_poly.pdbx_strand_id
1 'polypeptide(L)'
;MNTSEDVKGYGGVIPAPNRVVVISALVRYSQIRKESKESVPYFVTVFNEALPIEQQFSARGAVFGAERLVDGIKENTPYVELMGALEVRVSLNRQSNGGELIPPQILQAFYVRKWGGKSDTSHLPDNVRVWINKNFQEDENLTERFLNEADKTRMISENYEQYLAQGYNLRHDSKVPLSNLDLQYRLTEQIAREYVSQVVPTFRKADMSIDDDGDEVSITLLKGNAYEEAVAYLQGRKDRTASDDYNLGLAYEVLGQRQQARTFYESANRRYSEDLYEEALNRVN
;
A
#
# COMPACT_ATOMS: atom_id res chain seq x y z
N MET A 1 0.50 -7.41 -23.29
CA MET A 1 0.89 -7.03 -24.68
C MET A 1 -0.14 -7.63 -25.61
N ASN A 2 -0.73 -6.81 -26.47
CA ASN A 2 -1.77 -7.23 -27.40
C ASN A 2 -1.14 -8.00 -28.57
N THR A 3 -1.53 -9.26 -28.73
CA THR A 3 -1.18 -10.12 -29.85
C THR A 3 -2.44 -10.35 -30.67
N SER A 4 -2.74 -9.47 -31.62
CA SER A 4 -3.55 -9.85 -32.78
C SER A 4 -3.35 -8.83 -33.89
N GLU A 5 -3.10 -9.38 -35.07
CA GLU A 5 -3.02 -8.70 -36.33
C GLU A 5 -4.35 -8.01 -36.65
N ASP A 6 -4.21 -6.84 -37.28
CA ASP A 6 -5.21 -6.00 -37.94
C ASP A 6 -5.92 -4.87 -37.16
N VAL A 7 -6.12 -3.78 -37.93
CA VAL A 7 -6.94 -2.58 -37.69
C VAL A 7 -6.29 -1.40 -36.93
N LYS A 8 -5.97 -0.36 -37.71
CA LYS A 8 -5.99 1.09 -37.38
C LYS A 8 -5.99 1.44 -35.88
N GLY A 9 -4.82 1.33 -35.24
CA GLY A 9 -4.58 1.84 -33.88
C GLY A 9 -3.97 3.24 -33.91
N TYR A 10 -4.39 4.10 -32.97
CA TYR A 10 -3.94 5.48 -32.79
C TYR A 10 -2.43 5.65 -32.97
N GLY A 11 -2.03 6.63 -33.80
CA GLY A 11 -0.65 6.99 -34.07
C GLY A 11 0.02 7.64 -32.86
N GLY A 12 0.36 6.84 -31.86
CA GLY A 12 1.37 7.18 -30.88
C GLY A 12 2.75 7.08 -31.54
N VAL A 13 3.59 8.09 -31.33
CA VAL A 13 5.00 8.04 -31.75
C VAL A 13 5.64 6.83 -31.06
N ILE A 14 5.95 5.77 -31.80
CA ILE A 14 6.77 4.67 -31.29
C ILE A 14 8.15 5.28 -30.97
N PRO A 15 8.59 5.33 -29.70
CA PRO A 15 9.85 5.95 -29.37
C PRO A 15 10.98 5.17 -30.06
N ALA A 16 11.97 5.89 -30.59
CA ALA A 16 13.09 5.26 -31.26
C ALA A 16 13.77 4.23 -30.33
N PRO A 17 14.15 3.02 -30.80
CA PRO A 17 14.67 1.95 -29.93
C PRO A 17 15.93 2.33 -29.12
N ASN A 18 16.66 3.34 -29.58
CA ASN A 18 17.81 3.91 -28.85
C ASN A 18 17.40 4.81 -27.68
N ARG A 19 16.13 5.15 -27.52
CA ARG A 19 15.56 5.93 -26.41
C ARG A 19 14.65 5.08 -25.50
N VAL A 20 14.50 3.79 -25.81
CA VAL A 20 13.72 2.84 -25.01
C VAL A 20 14.65 1.95 -24.21
N VAL A 21 14.26 1.69 -22.98
CA VAL A 21 14.93 0.77 -22.06
C VAL A 21 14.00 -0.40 -21.76
N VAL A 22 14.57 -1.59 -21.69
CA VAL A 22 13.87 -2.82 -21.32
C VAL A 22 14.29 -3.17 -19.90
N ILE A 23 13.31 -3.25 -19.01
CA ILE A 23 13.48 -3.81 -17.68
C ILE A 23 13.22 -5.30 -17.78
N SER A 24 14.17 -6.12 -17.33
CA SER A 24 13.99 -7.58 -17.21
C SER A 24 14.16 -7.99 -15.76
N ALA A 25 13.26 -8.83 -15.27
CA ALA A 25 13.26 -9.30 -13.89
C ALA A 25 13.20 -10.83 -13.88
N LEU A 26 14.18 -11.45 -13.23
CA LEU A 26 14.14 -12.88 -12.91
C LEU A 26 13.71 -13.03 -11.45
N VAL A 27 12.57 -13.68 -11.23
CA VAL A 27 11.92 -13.73 -9.92
C VAL A 27 12.03 -15.14 -9.33
N ARG A 28 12.43 -15.23 -8.06
CA ARG A 28 12.39 -16.44 -7.24
C ARG A 28 11.56 -16.16 -6.01
N TYR A 29 10.46 -16.90 -5.87
CA TYR A 29 9.50 -16.73 -4.79
C TYR A 29 9.38 -18.01 -3.96
N SER A 30 9.32 -17.88 -2.64
CA SER A 30 9.01 -18.96 -1.73
C SER A 30 8.07 -18.47 -0.64
N GLN A 31 7.13 -19.34 -0.24
CA GLN A 31 6.23 -19.10 0.86
C GLN A 31 6.06 -20.34 1.71
N ILE A 32 5.90 -20.13 3.01
CA ILE A 32 5.56 -21.17 3.97
C ILE A 32 4.41 -20.66 4.82
N ARG A 33 3.30 -21.41 4.80
CA ARG A 33 2.17 -21.21 5.71
C ARG A 33 2.13 -22.39 6.69
N LYS A 34 2.17 -22.10 7.98
CA LYS A 34 2.03 -23.09 9.05
C LYS A 34 0.74 -22.81 9.80
N GLU A 35 -0.04 -23.86 10.00
CA GLU A 35 -1.29 -23.81 10.76
C GLU A 35 -1.24 -24.88 11.82
N SER A 36 -1.47 -24.51 13.08
CA SER A 36 -1.47 -25.44 14.20
C SER A 36 -2.19 -24.82 15.39
N LYS A 37 -2.02 -25.40 16.58
CA LYS A 37 -2.59 -24.93 17.84
C LYS A 37 -1.54 -24.96 18.94
N GLU A 38 -1.63 -24.00 19.84
CA GLU A 38 -0.76 -23.89 21.01
C GLU A 38 -1.60 -23.68 22.26
N SER A 39 -1.12 -24.22 23.39
CA SER A 39 -1.75 -24.00 24.69
C SER A 39 -1.47 -22.57 25.16
N VAL A 40 -2.49 -21.72 25.17
CA VAL A 40 -2.43 -20.31 25.59
C VAL A 40 -3.31 -20.13 26.84
N PRO A 41 -2.82 -19.44 27.88
CA PRO A 41 -3.62 -19.13 29.05
C PRO A 41 -4.59 -17.97 28.77
N TYR A 42 -5.87 -18.19 29.06
CA TYR A 42 -6.91 -17.16 29.08
C TYR A 42 -7.28 -16.80 30.52
N PHE A 43 -7.62 -15.53 30.70
CA PHE A 43 -8.07 -14.95 31.95
C PHE A 43 -9.52 -14.50 31.77
N VAL A 44 -10.41 -14.95 32.65
CA VAL A 44 -11.84 -14.62 32.58
C VAL A 44 -12.13 -13.57 33.64
N THR A 45 -12.52 -12.38 33.22
CA THR A 45 -12.94 -11.31 34.14
C THR A 45 -14.44 -11.09 34.03
N VAL A 46 -15.15 -11.13 35.15
CA VAL A 46 -16.58 -10.79 35.25
C VAL A 46 -16.71 -9.40 35.86
N PHE A 47 -17.44 -8.51 35.20
CA PHE A 47 -17.66 -7.14 35.66
C PHE A 47 -19.05 -6.94 36.25
N ASN A 48 -19.14 -6.05 37.23
CA ASN A 48 -20.40 -5.49 37.68
C ASN A 48 -20.59 -4.11 37.03
N GLU A 49 -21.54 -4.00 36.10
CA GLU A 49 -21.83 -2.77 35.37
C GLU A 49 -22.29 -1.61 36.27
N ALA A 50 -22.72 -1.90 37.50
CA ALA A 50 -23.13 -0.88 38.47
C ALA A 50 -21.94 -0.09 39.07
N LEU A 51 -20.69 -0.49 38.83
CA LEU A 51 -19.51 0.18 39.38
C LEU A 51 -18.92 1.20 38.39
N PRO A 52 -18.34 2.32 38.87
CA PRO A 52 -17.59 3.25 38.04
C PRO A 52 -16.43 2.56 37.30
N ILE A 53 -16.17 3.00 36.07
CA ILE A 53 -15.17 2.42 35.15
C ILE A 53 -13.78 2.30 35.80
N GLU A 54 -13.32 3.29 36.56
CA GLU A 54 -12.01 3.25 37.24
C GLU A 54 -11.89 2.12 38.27
N GLN A 55 -12.99 1.81 38.96
CA GLN A 55 -13.05 0.71 39.93
C GLN A 55 -13.08 -0.64 39.21
N GLN A 56 -13.76 -0.73 38.06
CA GLN A 56 -13.71 -1.92 37.21
C GLN A 56 -12.29 -2.18 36.68
N PHE A 57 -11.55 -1.13 36.27
CA PHE A 57 -10.15 -1.25 35.84
C PHE A 57 -9.20 -1.62 36.99
N SER A 58 -9.41 -1.10 38.19
CA SER A 58 -8.60 -1.46 39.37
C SER A 58 -8.82 -2.92 39.77
N ALA A 59 -10.09 -3.38 39.74
CA ALA A 59 -10.43 -4.79 39.95
C ALA A 59 -9.80 -5.70 38.88
N ARG A 60 -9.77 -5.24 37.62
CA ARG A 60 -9.07 -5.91 36.53
C ARG A 60 -7.60 -6.15 36.88
N GLY A 61 -6.85 -5.10 37.23
CA GLY A 61 -5.43 -5.22 37.58
C GLY A 61 -5.14 -6.26 38.69
N ALA A 62 -6.00 -6.34 39.71
CA ALA A 62 -5.88 -7.31 40.80
C ALA A 62 -6.14 -8.75 40.35
N VAL A 63 -7.19 -8.98 39.54
CA VAL A 63 -7.52 -10.31 39.00
C VAL A 63 -6.42 -10.80 38.03
N PHE A 64 -5.95 -9.95 37.12
CA PHE A 64 -4.84 -10.28 36.23
C PHE A 64 -3.54 -10.59 36.99
N GLY A 65 -3.30 -9.95 38.14
CA GLY A 65 -2.17 -10.24 39.01
C GLY A 65 -2.28 -11.61 39.69
N ALA A 66 -3.46 -11.97 40.20
CA ALA A 66 -3.71 -13.23 40.87
C ALA A 66 -3.76 -14.43 39.89
N GLU A 67 -4.40 -14.28 38.74
CA GLU A 67 -4.55 -15.39 37.77
C GLU A 67 -3.24 -15.68 37.02
N ARG A 68 -2.37 -14.69 36.82
CA ARG A 68 -1.00 -14.90 36.30
C ARG A 68 -0.17 -15.86 37.17
N LEU A 69 -0.48 -15.96 38.47
CA LEU A 69 0.18 -16.88 39.40
C LEU A 69 -0.40 -18.30 39.35
N VAL A 70 -1.59 -18.49 38.76
CA VAL A 70 -2.32 -19.77 38.70
C VAL A 70 -2.47 -20.27 37.25
N ASP A 71 -1.59 -19.80 36.35
CA ASP A 71 -1.41 -20.32 34.98
C ASP A 71 -2.65 -20.23 34.05
N GLY A 72 -3.73 -19.56 34.50
CA GLY A 72 -4.98 -19.31 33.75
C GLY A 72 -5.73 -20.57 33.29
N ILE A 73 -6.78 -20.37 32.48
CA ILE A 73 -7.44 -21.47 31.76
C ILE A 73 -6.65 -21.72 30.48
N LYS A 74 -6.05 -22.92 30.35
CA LYS A 74 -5.27 -23.30 29.18
C LYS A 74 -6.18 -23.78 28.06
N GLU A 75 -6.24 -23.01 26.99
CA GLU A 75 -6.97 -23.39 25.77
C GLU A 75 -6.02 -23.64 24.61
N ASN A 76 -6.38 -24.57 23.73
CA ASN A 76 -5.62 -24.84 22.51
C ASN A 76 -6.00 -23.84 21.42
N THR A 77 -5.38 -22.67 21.48
CA THR A 77 -5.63 -21.57 20.54
C THR A 77 -5.00 -21.87 19.19
N PRO A 78 -5.79 -21.83 18.10
CA PRO A 78 -5.25 -21.97 16.76
C PRO A 78 -4.35 -20.79 16.40
N TYR A 79 -3.38 -21.06 15.54
CA TYR A 79 -2.56 -20.03 14.94
C TYR A 79 -2.27 -20.30 13.47
N VAL A 80 -1.94 -19.23 12.77
CA VAL A 80 -1.36 -19.24 11.44
C VAL A 80 -0.04 -18.49 11.52
N GLU A 81 1.03 -19.05 10.97
CA GLU A 81 2.30 -18.37 10.78
C GLU A 81 2.64 -18.37 9.29
N LEU A 82 2.90 -17.20 8.75
CA LEU A 82 3.23 -16.98 7.34
C LEU A 82 4.64 -16.45 7.22
N MET A 83 5.40 -17.05 6.34
CA MET A 83 6.75 -16.63 5.97
C MET A 83 6.82 -16.50 4.45
N GLY A 84 7.39 -15.41 3.99
CA GLY A 84 7.61 -15.13 2.58
C GLY A 84 9.04 -14.71 2.30
N ALA A 85 9.55 -15.14 1.16
CA ALA A 85 10.84 -14.70 0.64
C ALA A 85 10.71 -14.46 -0.87
N LEU A 86 11.20 -13.31 -1.32
CA LEU A 86 11.26 -12.93 -2.73
C LEU A 86 12.67 -12.48 -3.04
N GLU A 87 13.29 -13.08 -4.05
CA GLU A 87 14.55 -12.63 -4.64
C GLU A 87 14.27 -12.24 -6.09
N VAL A 88 14.67 -11.03 -6.47
CA VAL A 88 14.51 -10.53 -7.83
C VAL A 88 15.85 -10.06 -8.35
N ARG A 89 16.27 -10.62 -9.49
CA ARG A 89 17.39 -10.07 -10.26
C ARG A 89 16.85 -9.16 -11.35
N VAL A 90 17.10 -7.87 -11.23
CA VAL A 90 16.64 -6.85 -12.19
C VAL A 90 17.81 -6.39 -13.05
N SER A 91 17.59 -6.29 -14.35
CA SER A 91 18.54 -5.72 -15.31
C SER A 91 17.86 -4.67 -16.18
N LEU A 92 18.60 -3.59 -16.48
CA LEU A 92 18.13 -2.49 -17.32
C LEU A 92 18.99 -2.38 -18.58
N ASN A 93 18.42 -2.77 -19.72
CA ASN A 93 19.15 -2.86 -20.99
C ASN A 93 18.53 -1.94 -22.04
N ARG A 94 19.35 -1.32 -22.89
CA ARG A 94 18.85 -0.51 -24.01
C ARG A 94 18.20 -1.42 -25.06
N GLN A 95 17.00 -1.07 -25.53
CA GLN A 95 16.26 -1.90 -26.48
C GLN A 95 17.01 -2.09 -27.81
N SER A 96 17.73 -1.06 -28.27
CA SER A 96 18.39 -1.08 -29.59
C SER A 96 19.53 -2.10 -29.74
N ASN A 97 20.27 -2.38 -28.67
CA ASN A 97 21.49 -3.19 -28.75
C ASN A 97 21.72 -4.11 -27.54
N GLY A 98 20.79 -4.13 -26.58
CA GLY A 98 20.92 -4.91 -25.35
C GLY A 98 22.00 -4.40 -24.40
N GLY A 99 22.60 -3.24 -24.66
CA GLY A 99 23.66 -2.69 -23.81
C GLY A 99 23.15 -2.38 -22.41
N GLU A 100 23.87 -2.84 -21.39
CA GLU A 100 23.54 -2.61 -19.98
C GLU A 100 23.63 -1.12 -19.65
N LEU A 101 22.53 -0.56 -19.14
CA LEU A 101 22.48 0.81 -18.63
C LEU A 101 22.77 0.85 -17.13
N ILE A 102 22.29 -0.17 -16.43
CA ILE A 102 22.52 -0.37 -15.01
C ILE A 102 22.94 -1.83 -14.83
N PRO A 103 24.05 -2.10 -14.14
CA PRO A 103 24.48 -3.46 -13.84
C PRO A 103 23.34 -4.25 -13.17
N PRO A 104 23.18 -5.55 -13.47
CA PRO A 104 22.13 -6.35 -12.86
C PRO A 104 22.20 -6.30 -11.32
N GLN A 105 21.10 -5.93 -10.69
CA GLN A 105 20.97 -5.87 -9.24
C GLN A 105 20.19 -7.08 -8.73
N ILE A 106 20.58 -7.58 -7.56
CA ILE A 106 19.86 -8.63 -6.85
C ILE A 106 19.23 -7.98 -5.62
N LEU A 107 17.91 -8.03 -5.56
CA LEU A 107 17.11 -7.47 -4.48
C LEU A 107 16.37 -8.59 -3.76
N GLN A 108 16.19 -8.44 -2.46
CA GLN A 108 15.56 -9.45 -1.62
C GLN A 108 14.55 -8.80 -0.69
N ALA A 109 13.41 -9.46 -0.49
CA ALA A 109 12.39 -9.06 0.45
C ALA A 109 11.94 -10.28 1.27
N PHE A 110 11.73 -10.06 2.56
CA PHE A 110 11.33 -11.09 3.50
C PHE A 110 10.15 -10.64 4.34
N TYR A 111 9.34 -11.60 4.75
CA TYR A 111 8.19 -11.35 5.61
C TYR A 111 8.02 -12.50 6.58
N VAL A 112 7.76 -12.19 7.85
CA VAL A 112 7.32 -13.17 8.85
C VAL A 112 6.22 -12.56 9.71
N ARG A 113 5.13 -13.31 9.90
CA ARG A 113 4.10 -12.94 10.85
C ARG A 113 3.36 -14.16 11.37
N LYS A 114 2.99 -14.09 12.65
CA LYS A 114 2.16 -15.09 13.31
C LYS A 114 0.88 -14.43 13.84
N TRP A 115 -0.25 -15.10 13.63
CA TRP A 115 -1.57 -14.72 14.12
C TRP A 115 -2.11 -15.82 15.03
N GLY A 116 -2.53 -15.46 16.24
CA GLY A 116 -2.99 -16.42 17.25
C GLY A 116 -1.85 -17.19 17.91
N GLY A 117 -2.23 -18.18 18.74
CA GLY A 117 -1.27 -18.93 19.55
C GLY A 117 -0.48 -18.03 20.51
N LYS A 118 0.74 -18.46 20.88
CA LYS A 118 1.67 -17.67 21.68
C LYS A 118 2.46 -16.71 20.79
N SER A 119 2.50 -15.44 21.17
CA SER A 119 3.14 -14.35 20.41
C SER A 119 4.67 -14.44 20.37
N ASP A 120 5.29 -15.06 21.39
CA ASP A 120 6.73 -15.18 21.53
C ASP A 120 7.33 -16.36 20.75
N THR A 121 6.50 -17.29 20.26
CA THR A 121 6.95 -18.49 19.55
C THR A 121 6.83 -18.36 18.03
N SER A 122 7.74 -19.02 17.31
CA SER A 122 7.83 -19.00 15.85
C SER A 122 8.51 -20.29 15.37
N HIS A 123 8.22 -20.72 14.15
CA HIS A 123 9.02 -21.77 13.50
C HIS A 123 10.34 -21.24 12.93
N LEU A 124 10.54 -19.92 12.87
CA LEU A 124 11.82 -19.33 12.55
C LEU A 124 12.67 -19.15 13.81
N PRO A 125 14.01 -19.33 13.71
CA PRO A 125 14.91 -18.92 14.76
C PRO A 125 14.73 -17.44 15.12
N ASP A 126 14.77 -17.11 16.42
CA ASP A 126 14.50 -15.75 16.90
C ASP A 126 15.41 -14.69 16.27
N ASN A 127 16.70 -14.99 16.09
CA ASN A 127 17.65 -14.09 15.43
C ASN A 127 17.23 -13.76 13.99
N VAL A 128 16.71 -14.74 13.24
CA VAL A 128 16.23 -14.55 11.87
C VAL A 128 14.95 -13.72 11.87
N ARG A 129 13.98 -14.07 12.72
CA ARG A 129 12.71 -13.33 12.86
C ARG A 129 12.94 -11.86 13.21
N VAL A 130 13.79 -11.59 14.21
CA VAL A 130 14.12 -10.23 14.64
C VAL A 130 14.80 -9.45 13.52
N TRP A 131 15.72 -10.08 12.78
CA TRP A 131 16.36 -9.45 11.63
C TRP A 131 15.37 -9.13 10.52
N ILE A 132 14.44 -10.03 10.17
CA ILE A 132 13.42 -9.77 9.16
C ILE A 132 12.53 -8.60 9.60
N ASN A 133 12.01 -8.64 10.82
CA ASN A 133 11.13 -7.59 11.34
C ASN A 133 11.80 -6.21 11.31
N LYS A 134 13.08 -6.14 11.68
CA LYS A 134 13.85 -4.89 11.71
C LYS A 134 14.17 -4.34 10.32
N ASN A 135 14.44 -5.19 9.33
CA ASN A 135 14.92 -4.69 8.03
C ASN A 135 13.82 -4.62 6.97
N PHE A 136 12.70 -5.33 7.16
CA PHE A 136 11.66 -5.49 6.14
C PHE A 136 10.24 -5.20 6.64
N GLN A 137 10.01 -4.94 7.93
CA GLN A 137 8.66 -4.73 8.47
C GLN A 137 8.57 -3.60 9.52
N GLU A 138 9.47 -2.59 9.45
CA GLU A 138 9.42 -1.44 10.37
C GLU A 138 8.17 -0.56 10.19
N ASP A 139 7.62 -0.52 8.98
CA ASP A 139 6.42 0.21 8.60
C ASP A 139 5.13 -0.30 9.29
N GLU A 140 5.02 -1.61 9.54
CA GLU A 140 3.92 -2.19 10.31
C GLU A 140 3.94 -1.78 11.79
N ASN A 141 5.14 -1.70 12.39
CA ASN A 141 5.31 -1.35 13.79
C ASN A 141 4.95 0.11 14.11
N LEU A 142 5.01 1.01 13.12
CA LEU A 142 4.67 2.42 13.31
C LEU A 142 3.16 2.63 13.41
N THR A 143 2.37 1.98 12.56
CA THR A 143 0.90 2.12 12.57
C THR A 143 0.26 1.43 13.78
N GLU A 144 0.81 0.31 14.23
CA GLU A 144 0.37 -0.38 15.46
C GLU A 144 0.73 0.39 16.75
N ARG A 145 1.75 1.25 16.73
CA ARG A 145 2.14 2.09 17.87
C ARG A 145 1.18 3.25 18.15
N PHE A 146 0.45 3.72 17.13
CA PHE A 146 -0.36 4.95 17.27
C PHE A 146 -1.79 4.71 17.76
N LEU A 147 -2.29 3.47 17.81
CA LEU A 147 -3.67 3.20 18.23
C LEU A 147 -3.71 2.03 19.20
N ASN A 148 -4.01 2.34 20.47
CA ASN A 148 -4.23 1.37 21.52
C ASN A 148 -5.53 0.58 21.24
N GLU A 149 -5.62 -0.68 21.67
CA GLU A 149 -6.84 -1.51 21.57
C GLU A 149 -8.08 -0.81 22.16
N ALA A 150 -7.87 0.06 23.16
CA ALA A 150 -8.91 0.88 23.76
C ALA A 150 -9.54 1.87 22.76
N ASP A 151 -8.74 2.50 21.89
CA ASP A 151 -9.20 3.48 20.91
C ASP A 151 -10.02 2.81 19.80
N LYS A 152 -9.57 1.63 19.34
CA LYS A 152 -10.29 0.82 18.35
C LYS A 152 -11.64 0.34 18.89
N THR A 153 -11.68 -0.13 20.14
CA THR A 153 -12.92 -0.58 20.78
C THR A 153 -13.91 0.58 20.93
N ARG A 154 -13.43 1.78 21.27
CA ARG A 154 -14.23 3.00 21.27
C ARG A 154 -14.77 3.33 19.89
N MET A 155 -13.96 3.23 18.83
CA MET A 155 -14.40 3.51 17.47
C MET A 155 -15.46 2.51 16.99
N ILE A 156 -15.36 1.22 17.34
CA ILE A 156 -16.39 0.22 17.05
C ILE A 156 -17.74 0.61 17.68
N SER A 157 -17.72 1.13 18.91
CA SER A 157 -18.93 1.50 19.64
C SER A 157 -19.46 2.90 19.33
N GLU A 158 -18.59 3.87 19.04
CA GLU A 158 -18.94 5.29 18.94
C GLU A 158 -18.96 5.81 17.50
N ASN A 159 -18.13 5.25 16.60
CA ASN A 159 -18.00 5.75 15.22
C ASN A 159 -17.63 4.63 14.24
N TYR A 160 -18.59 3.73 14.02
CA TYR A 160 -18.44 2.56 13.16
C TYR A 160 -18.06 2.92 11.70
N GLU A 161 -18.55 4.04 11.18
CA GLU A 161 -18.19 4.51 9.83
C GLU A 161 -16.71 4.90 9.74
N GLN A 162 -16.15 5.57 10.76
CA GLN A 162 -14.72 5.90 10.81
C GLN A 162 -13.85 4.64 11.01
N TYR A 163 -14.35 3.64 11.74
CA TYR A 163 -13.73 2.32 11.84
C TYR A 163 -13.66 1.62 10.47
N LEU A 164 -14.74 1.65 9.70
CA LEU A 164 -14.77 1.08 8.35
C LEU A 164 -13.90 1.87 7.36
N ALA A 165 -13.95 3.20 7.40
CA ALA A 165 -13.21 4.09 6.50
C ALA A 165 -11.69 3.98 6.67
N GLN A 166 -11.21 3.67 7.88
CA GLN A 166 -9.79 3.39 8.14
C GLN A 166 -9.36 1.97 7.72
N GLY A 167 -10.25 1.19 7.10
CA GLY A 167 -9.89 -0.10 6.50
C GLY A 167 -9.75 -1.26 7.49
N TYR A 168 -10.24 -1.11 8.73
CA TYR A 168 -10.24 -2.16 9.77
C TYR A 168 -11.23 -3.31 9.48
N ASN A 169 -11.89 -3.29 8.33
CA ASN A 169 -12.65 -4.40 7.76
C ASN A 169 -11.73 -5.29 6.90
N LEU A 170 -10.84 -6.05 7.56
CA LEU A 170 -10.18 -7.25 7.01
C LEU A 170 -8.99 -7.06 6.03
N ARG A 171 -8.88 -5.98 5.25
CA ARG A 171 -7.75 -5.83 4.28
C ARG A 171 -6.49 -5.17 4.86
N HIS A 172 -6.63 -4.34 5.89
CA HIS A 172 -5.50 -3.69 6.57
C HIS A 172 -5.45 -4.04 8.06
N ASP A 173 -6.28 -4.98 8.52
CA ASP A 173 -6.18 -5.45 9.88
C ASP A 173 -5.02 -6.46 10.00
N SER A 174 -3.98 -5.98 10.63
CA SER A 174 -2.83 -6.71 11.16
C SER A 174 -3.15 -8.03 11.88
N LYS A 175 -4.39 -8.22 12.36
CA LYS A 175 -4.89 -9.45 13.02
C LYS A 175 -5.42 -10.49 12.05
N VAL A 176 -5.59 -10.17 10.77
CA VAL A 176 -6.05 -11.10 9.73
C VAL A 176 -4.84 -11.65 8.98
N PRO A 177 -4.72 -12.99 8.85
CA PRO A 177 -3.68 -13.59 8.03
C PRO A 177 -3.76 -13.12 6.58
N LEU A 178 -2.64 -12.64 6.04
CA LEU A 178 -2.53 -12.27 4.63
C LEU A 178 -2.88 -13.46 3.72
N SER A 179 -3.50 -13.16 2.59
CA SER A 179 -3.61 -14.13 1.49
C SER A 179 -2.25 -14.28 0.80
N ASN A 180 -2.12 -15.33 -0.01
CA ASN A 180 -0.90 -15.55 -0.80
C ASN A 180 -0.65 -14.39 -1.79
N LEU A 181 -1.71 -13.81 -2.35
CA LEU A 181 -1.58 -12.71 -3.31
C LEU A 181 -1.17 -11.41 -2.60
N ASP A 182 -1.70 -11.15 -1.41
CA ASP A 182 -1.33 -9.97 -0.61
C ASP A 182 0.15 -10.04 -0.20
N LEU A 183 0.62 -11.22 0.20
CA LEU A 183 2.03 -11.46 0.50
C LEU A 183 2.92 -11.20 -0.73
N GLN A 184 2.54 -11.71 -1.90
CA GLN A 184 3.29 -11.49 -3.13
C GLN A 184 3.32 -10.00 -3.52
N TYR A 185 2.18 -9.32 -3.45
CA TYR A 185 2.07 -7.90 -3.74
C TYR A 185 3.01 -7.10 -2.84
N ARG A 186 2.94 -7.35 -1.53
CA ARG A 186 3.78 -6.67 -0.54
C ARG A 186 5.27 -6.87 -0.79
N LEU A 187 5.71 -8.11 -0.98
CA LEU A 187 7.12 -8.39 -1.24
C LEU A 187 7.58 -7.72 -2.54
N THR A 188 6.73 -7.73 -3.57
CA THR A 188 7.01 -7.07 -4.85
C THR A 188 7.11 -5.55 -4.69
N GLU A 189 6.21 -4.95 -3.91
CA GLU A 189 6.21 -3.53 -3.62
C GLU A 189 7.50 -3.09 -2.90
N GLN A 190 7.97 -3.88 -1.93
CA GLN A 190 9.24 -3.62 -1.24
C GLN A 190 10.43 -3.62 -2.21
N ILE A 191 10.54 -4.65 -3.06
CA ILE A 191 11.57 -4.74 -4.10
C ILE A 191 11.48 -3.55 -5.05
N ALA A 192 10.27 -3.20 -5.50
CA ALA A 192 10.06 -2.10 -6.44
C ALA A 192 10.49 -0.76 -5.83
N ARG A 193 10.10 -0.49 -4.58
CA ARG A 193 10.49 0.73 -3.84
C ARG A 193 12.00 0.82 -3.69
N GLU A 194 12.64 -0.28 -3.28
CA GLU A 194 14.10 -0.34 -3.15
C GLU A 194 14.78 -0.09 -4.50
N TYR A 195 14.38 -0.81 -5.55
CA TYR A 195 14.95 -0.66 -6.90
C TYR A 195 14.81 0.78 -7.42
N VAL A 196 13.61 1.37 -7.31
CA VAL A 196 13.36 2.74 -7.73
C VAL A 196 14.23 3.73 -6.97
N SER A 197 14.40 3.53 -5.66
CA SER A 197 15.27 4.39 -4.84
C SER A 197 16.75 4.35 -5.26
N GLN A 198 17.22 3.22 -5.81
CA GLN A 198 18.61 3.04 -6.24
C GLN A 198 18.85 3.56 -7.66
N VAL A 199 17.85 3.48 -8.52
CA VAL A 199 17.95 3.79 -9.95
C VAL A 199 17.55 5.23 -10.28
N VAL A 200 16.65 5.83 -9.50
CA VAL A 200 16.16 7.18 -9.75
C VAL A 200 16.94 8.18 -8.87
N PRO A 201 17.85 9.00 -9.44
CA PRO A 201 18.68 9.93 -8.65
C PRO A 201 17.88 11.04 -7.96
N THR A 202 16.61 11.25 -8.34
CA THR A 202 15.71 12.22 -7.71
C THR A 202 14.31 11.64 -7.59
N PHE A 203 13.95 11.21 -6.38
CA PHE A 203 12.56 10.97 -6.01
C PHE A 203 11.93 12.32 -5.62
N ARG A 204 11.02 12.84 -6.43
CA ARG A 204 10.14 13.94 -6.01
C ARG A 204 8.79 13.33 -5.66
N LYS A 205 8.48 13.25 -4.37
CA LYS A 205 7.10 13.06 -3.93
C LYS A 205 6.34 14.31 -4.37
N ALA A 206 5.41 14.13 -5.29
CA ALA A 206 4.48 15.17 -5.71
C ALA A 206 3.12 14.84 -5.11
N ASP A 207 2.59 15.76 -4.32
CA ASP A 207 1.20 15.67 -3.91
C ASP A 207 0.35 16.06 -5.13
N MET A 208 -0.33 15.07 -5.71
CA MET A 208 -1.23 15.24 -6.85
C MET A 208 -2.63 15.44 -6.31
N SER A 209 -2.93 16.67 -5.89
CA SER A 209 -4.26 17.04 -5.43
C SER A 209 -5.21 17.14 -6.61
N ILE A 210 -6.39 16.55 -6.47
CA ILE A 210 -7.51 16.77 -7.40
C ILE A 210 -8.07 18.16 -7.10
N ASP A 211 -8.36 18.93 -8.13
CA ASP A 211 -9.03 20.21 -7.96
C ASP A 211 -10.53 19.94 -7.73
N ASP A 212 -10.99 20.20 -6.50
CA ASP A 212 -12.35 19.92 -6.04
C ASP A 212 -13.40 20.88 -6.64
N ASP A 213 -12.98 21.97 -7.31
CA ASP A 213 -13.88 22.88 -8.04
C ASP A 213 -14.19 22.39 -9.48
N GLY A 214 -13.61 21.27 -9.89
CA GLY A 214 -13.91 20.59 -11.16
C GLY A 214 -15.27 19.89 -11.17
N ASP A 215 -15.58 19.26 -12.29
CA ASP A 215 -16.81 18.49 -12.44
C ASP A 215 -16.85 17.28 -11.49
N GLU A 216 -17.97 17.13 -10.79
CA GLU A 216 -18.19 16.11 -9.75
C GLU A 216 -18.00 14.67 -10.27
N VAL A 217 -18.41 14.38 -11.51
CA VAL A 217 -18.23 13.04 -12.11
C VAL A 217 -16.75 12.78 -12.34
N SER A 218 -16.03 13.77 -12.88
CA SER A 218 -14.59 13.65 -13.10
C SER A 218 -13.82 13.48 -11.78
N ILE A 219 -14.17 14.25 -10.75
CA ILE A 219 -13.56 14.15 -9.41
C ILE A 219 -13.80 12.75 -8.82
N THR A 220 -15.02 12.23 -8.96
CA THR A 220 -15.38 10.89 -8.47
C THR A 220 -14.56 9.80 -9.18
N LEU A 221 -14.40 9.90 -10.50
CA LEU A 221 -13.59 8.98 -11.28
C LEU A 221 -12.11 9.04 -10.88
N LEU A 222 -11.56 10.24 -10.68
CA LEU A 222 -10.18 10.43 -10.24
C LEU A 222 -9.94 9.89 -8.82
N LYS A 223 -10.85 10.16 -7.87
CA LYS A 223 -10.81 9.59 -6.51
C LYS A 223 -10.91 8.06 -6.53
N GLY A 224 -11.61 7.50 -7.52
CA GLY A 224 -11.73 6.06 -7.77
C GLY A 224 -10.56 5.43 -8.55
N ASN A 225 -9.51 6.18 -8.89
CA ASN A 225 -8.40 5.76 -9.76
C ASN A 225 -8.81 5.32 -11.19
N ALA A 226 -9.97 5.77 -11.67
CA ALA A 226 -10.51 5.50 -13.01
C ALA A 226 -10.03 6.57 -14.01
N TYR A 227 -8.71 6.65 -14.22
CA TYR A 227 -8.09 7.76 -14.95
C TYR A 227 -8.40 7.74 -16.46
N GLU A 228 -8.51 6.56 -17.08
CA GLU A 228 -8.87 6.44 -18.50
C GLU A 228 -10.32 6.89 -18.75
N GLU A 229 -11.22 6.53 -17.83
CA GLU A 229 -12.62 6.94 -17.85
C GLU A 229 -12.77 8.44 -17.59
N ALA A 230 -12.00 8.99 -16.65
CA ALA A 230 -11.96 10.44 -16.39
C ALA A 230 -11.50 11.21 -17.64
N VAL A 231 -10.47 10.72 -18.35
CA VAL A 231 -10.03 11.29 -19.63
C VAL A 231 -11.15 11.24 -20.66
N ALA A 232 -11.75 10.07 -20.89
CA ALA A 232 -12.80 9.90 -21.88
C ALA A 232 -14.01 10.81 -21.62
N TYR A 233 -14.38 10.94 -20.34
CA TYR A 233 -15.47 11.80 -19.89
C TYR A 233 -15.15 13.28 -20.15
N LEU A 234 -14.01 13.78 -19.67
CA LEU A 234 -13.65 15.20 -19.79
C LEU A 234 -13.33 15.63 -21.22
N GLN A 235 -12.66 14.79 -22.02
CA GLN A 235 -12.33 15.12 -23.42
C GLN A 235 -13.57 15.43 -24.26
N GLY A 236 -14.69 14.73 -24.00
CA GLY A 236 -15.95 14.90 -24.72
C GLY A 236 -16.69 16.21 -24.43
N ARG A 237 -16.28 16.96 -23.39
CA ARG A 237 -16.97 18.17 -22.94
C ARG A 237 -16.47 19.43 -23.63
N LYS A 238 -17.39 20.36 -23.91
CA LYS A 238 -17.08 21.65 -24.55
C LYS A 238 -17.02 22.82 -23.56
N ASP A 239 -17.57 22.63 -22.38
CA ASP A 239 -17.80 23.59 -21.31
C ASP A 239 -16.83 23.44 -20.14
N ARG A 240 -15.67 22.80 -20.36
CA ARG A 240 -14.67 22.55 -19.31
C ARG A 240 -14.20 23.84 -18.65
N THR A 241 -14.14 23.85 -17.32
CA THR A 241 -13.54 24.91 -16.49
C THR A 241 -12.01 24.81 -16.47
N ALA A 242 -11.33 25.72 -15.76
CA ALA A 242 -9.89 25.60 -15.52
C ALA A 242 -9.58 24.35 -14.68
N SER A 243 -10.38 24.09 -13.63
CA SER A 243 -10.31 22.90 -12.78
C SER A 243 -10.53 21.60 -13.57
N ASP A 244 -11.44 21.59 -14.54
CA ASP A 244 -11.64 20.43 -15.43
C ASP A 244 -10.45 20.18 -16.34
N ASP A 245 -9.87 21.23 -16.93
CA ASP A 245 -8.66 21.11 -17.75
C ASP A 245 -7.47 20.66 -16.86
N TYR A 246 -7.37 21.13 -15.61
CA TYR A 246 -6.36 20.65 -14.65
C TYR A 246 -6.54 19.16 -14.34
N ASN A 247 -7.75 18.74 -13.95
CA ASN A 247 -8.08 17.36 -13.62
C ASN A 247 -7.87 16.42 -14.81
N LEU A 248 -8.12 16.89 -16.03
CA LEU A 248 -7.78 16.16 -17.26
C LEU A 248 -6.26 16.03 -17.43
N GLY A 249 -5.50 17.10 -17.17
CA GLY A 249 -4.04 17.07 -17.16
C GLY A 249 -3.47 16.07 -16.15
N LEU A 250 -4.07 16.00 -14.96
CA LEU A 250 -3.71 15.06 -13.90
C LEU A 250 -3.94 13.61 -14.32
N ALA A 251 -5.09 13.31 -14.93
CA ALA A 251 -5.36 11.99 -15.45
C ALA A 251 -4.31 11.56 -16.49
N TYR A 252 -3.90 12.47 -17.39
CA TYR A 252 -2.83 12.19 -18.35
C TYR A 252 -1.46 12.04 -17.71
N GLU A 253 -1.13 12.81 -16.68
CA GLU A 253 0.14 12.69 -15.95
C GLU A 253 0.28 11.30 -15.33
N VAL A 254 -0.77 10.81 -14.67
CA VAL A 254 -0.82 9.47 -14.07
C VAL A 254 -0.72 8.36 -15.13
N LEU A 255 -1.34 8.55 -16.29
CA LEU A 255 -1.25 7.63 -17.42
C LEU A 255 0.10 7.71 -18.17
N GLY A 256 1.05 8.53 -17.71
CA GLY A 256 2.37 8.70 -18.31
C GLY A 256 2.38 9.52 -19.61
N GLN A 257 1.27 10.17 -19.96
CA GLN A 257 1.10 10.97 -21.17
C GLN A 257 1.53 12.42 -20.91
N ARG A 258 2.82 12.62 -20.65
CA ARG A 258 3.40 13.90 -20.17
C ARG A 258 3.11 15.10 -21.08
N GLN A 259 3.11 14.93 -22.39
CA GLN A 259 2.87 16.03 -23.33
C GLN A 259 1.41 16.48 -23.31
N GLN A 260 0.48 15.53 -23.21
CA GLN A 260 -0.95 15.80 -23.05
C GLN A 260 -1.21 16.48 -21.70
N ALA A 261 -0.64 15.93 -20.61
CA ALA A 261 -0.73 16.51 -19.28
C ALA A 261 -0.31 17.98 -19.26
N ARG A 262 0.87 18.28 -19.81
CA ARG A 262 1.38 19.65 -19.97
C ARG A 262 0.42 20.54 -20.75
N THR A 263 -0.13 20.05 -21.87
CA THR A 263 -1.04 20.83 -22.70
C THR A 263 -2.27 21.28 -21.91
N PHE A 264 -2.82 20.40 -21.08
CA PHE A 264 -4.01 20.69 -20.29
C PHE A 264 -3.72 21.53 -19.05
N TYR A 265 -2.60 21.31 -18.36
CA TYR A 265 -2.15 22.21 -17.30
C TYR A 265 -1.86 23.62 -17.81
N GLU A 266 -1.27 23.77 -19.00
CA GLU A 266 -1.07 25.08 -19.63
C GLU A 266 -2.40 25.73 -20.04
N SER A 267 -3.42 24.94 -20.37
CA SER A 267 -4.77 25.43 -20.66
C SER A 267 -5.45 25.94 -19.39
N ALA A 268 -5.40 25.17 -18.30
CA ALA A 268 -5.91 25.55 -17.00
C ALA A 268 -5.25 26.85 -16.50
N ASN A 269 -3.92 26.87 -16.44
CA ASN A 269 -3.15 28.02 -15.94
C ASN A 269 -3.34 29.30 -16.79
N ARG A 270 -3.65 29.16 -18.08
CA ARG A 270 -3.99 30.31 -18.95
C ARG A 270 -5.35 30.93 -18.62
N ARG A 271 -6.30 30.13 -18.13
CA ARG A 271 -7.67 30.59 -17.81
C ARG A 271 -7.75 31.13 -16.40
N TYR A 272 -7.09 30.47 -15.47
CA TYR A 272 -7.02 30.85 -14.07
C TYR A 272 -5.68 30.38 -13.51
N SER A 273 -4.93 31.29 -12.90
CA SER A 273 -3.60 30.98 -12.37
C SER A 273 -3.73 30.65 -10.89
N GLU A 274 -3.32 29.44 -10.54
CA GLU A 274 -3.26 28.94 -9.17
C GLU A 274 -1.90 28.27 -8.93
N ASP A 275 -1.42 28.35 -7.69
CA ASP A 275 -0.19 27.68 -7.25
C ASP A 275 -0.24 26.18 -7.60
N LEU A 276 -1.40 25.54 -7.46
CA LEU A 276 -1.63 24.14 -7.79
C LEU A 276 -1.29 23.81 -9.26
N TYR A 277 -1.66 24.69 -10.19
CA TYR A 277 -1.46 24.49 -11.62
C TYR A 277 -0.02 24.78 -12.03
N GLU A 278 0.62 25.78 -11.42
CA GLU A 278 2.03 26.07 -11.62
C GLU A 278 2.94 24.94 -11.10
N GLU A 279 2.61 24.39 -9.93
CA GLU A 279 3.27 23.20 -9.40
C GLU A 279 3.15 22.03 -10.39
N ALA A 280 1.95 21.80 -10.93
CA ALA A 280 1.73 20.75 -11.92
C ALA A 280 2.53 20.95 -13.21
N LEU A 281 2.61 22.18 -13.72
CA LEU A 281 3.48 22.52 -14.84
C LEU A 281 4.96 22.26 -14.55
N ASN A 282 5.42 22.59 -13.35
CA ASN A 282 6.79 22.32 -12.93
C ASN A 282 7.11 20.82 -12.82
N ARG A 283 6.11 19.95 -12.61
CA ARG A 283 6.28 18.49 -12.60
C ARG A 283 6.45 17.91 -14.00
N VAL A 284 5.72 18.45 -14.98
CA VAL A 284 5.69 17.94 -16.36
C VAL A 284 6.61 18.67 -17.34
N ASN A 285 7.21 19.79 -16.92
CA ASN A 285 8.25 20.52 -17.68
C ASN A 285 9.54 19.71 -17.89
#